data_AF-A0A8H3IJ63-F1
#
_entry.id   AF-A0A8H3IJ63-F1
#
_cell.length_a   1.000
_cell.length_b   1.000
_cell.length_c   1.000
_cell.angle_alpha   90.00
_cell.angle_beta   90.00
_cell.angle_gamma   90.00
#
_symmetry.space_group_name_H-M   'P 1'
#
loop_
_entity.id
_entity.type
_entity.pdbx_description
1 polymer ?
#
loop_
_entity_poly.entity_id
_entity_poly.type
_entity_poly.pdbx_seq_one_letter_code
_entity_poly.pdbx_strand_id
1 'polypeptide(L)'
;MPLTNQTFEYLPGIDPTIPDSELDTIKAQLLSQIPSEVSTASTTASLHPSLSRYTYTPQFSELISTEHKRIASGQPRTGGIDPERYSTLEAPVPPTEEAWKSTLQQAYASYTHLSIRNTNLALLEEHGRNAWLIANAGLEVELGVLERELVAAQAAARAVEQERLATREEVAGEFEVLEQGWRQGVGRALETEIAGEEIRRQILEVKRGGRG
;
A
#
# COMPACT_ATOMS: atom_id res chain seq x y z
N MET A 1 18.56 -24.29 -14.00
CA MET A 1 19.42 -23.26 -14.64
C MET A 1 18.66 -21.95 -14.56
N PRO A 2 19.05 -20.98 -13.73
CA PRO A 2 18.36 -19.70 -13.67
C PRO A 2 18.54 -18.96 -15.01
N LEU A 3 17.48 -18.31 -15.49
CA LEU A 3 17.36 -17.74 -16.83
C LEU A 3 17.95 -16.33 -17.00
N THR A 4 18.66 -15.81 -16.00
CA THR A 4 19.31 -14.49 -16.05
C THR A 4 20.59 -14.50 -15.22
N ASN A 5 21.74 -14.20 -15.84
CA ASN A 5 23.03 -13.97 -15.17
C ASN A 5 23.12 -12.58 -14.50
N GLN A 6 21.97 -11.91 -14.29
CA GLN A 6 21.91 -10.62 -13.62
C GLN A 6 21.63 -10.84 -12.14
N THR A 7 22.67 -10.73 -11.32
CA THR A 7 22.55 -10.61 -9.87
C THR A 7 22.29 -9.14 -9.54
N PHE A 8 21.07 -8.83 -9.09
CA PHE A 8 20.75 -7.53 -8.51
C PHE A 8 21.05 -7.60 -7.02
N GLU A 9 22.28 -7.27 -6.66
CA GLU A 9 22.74 -7.36 -5.28
C GLU A 9 22.84 -5.96 -4.70
N TYR A 10 21.79 -5.57 -3.97
CA TYR A 10 21.79 -4.47 -3.02
C TYR A 10 21.38 -5.07 -1.68
N LEU A 11 22.20 -4.87 -0.66
CA LEU A 11 22.03 -5.45 0.67
C LEU A 11 21.66 -4.34 1.66
N PRO A 12 20.35 -4.00 1.80
CA PRO A 12 19.89 -3.00 2.75
C PRO A 12 20.41 -3.25 4.16
N GLY A 13 21.15 -2.30 4.72
CA GLY A 13 21.75 -2.38 6.06
C GLY A 13 23.24 -2.73 6.08
N ILE A 14 23.77 -3.32 5.00
CA ILE A 14 25.22 -3.50 4.77
C ILE A 14 25.74 -2.38 3.86
N ASP A 15 25.03 -2.15 2.76
CA ASP A 15 25.36 -1.08 1.83
C ASP A 15 25.14 0.30 2.46
N PRO A 16 25.97 1.31 2.11
CA PRO A 16 25.81 2.66 2.63
C PRO A 16 24.42 3.20 2.28
N THR A 17 23.77 3.81 3.27
CA THR A 17 22.50 4.50 3.06
C THR A 17 22.73 5.73 2.19
N ILE A 18 22.02 5.80 1.07
CA ILE A 18 22.07 6.96 0.17
C ILE A 18 21.37 8.14 0.87
N PRO A 19 22.04 9.30 1.03
CA PRO A 19 21.42 10.46 1.68
C PRO A 19 20.32 11.05 0.79
N ASP A 20 19.28 11.60 1.43
CA ASP A 20 18.10 12.13 0.73
C ASP A 20 18.45 13.21 -0.32
N SER A 21 19.51 14.00 -0.07
CA SER A 21 20.01 15.03 -1.00
C SER A 21 20.55 14.48 -2.33
N GLU A 22 20.98 13.22 -2.34
CA GLU A 22 21.54 12.55 -3.53
C GLU A 22 20.51 11.64 -4.21
N LEU A 23 19.40 11.32 -3.55
CA LEU A 23 18.36 10.47 -4.13
C LEU A 23 17.78 11.08 -5.40
N ASP A 24 17.57 12.39 -5.44
CA ASP A 24 16.94 13.04 -6.59
C ASP A 24 17.88 13.14 -7.79
N THR A 25 19.19 13.30 -7.56
CA THR A 25 20.19 13.27 -8.64
C THR A 25 20.36 11.87 -9.20
N ILE A 26 20.41 10.85 -8.33
CA ILE A 26 20.50 9.44 -8.73
C ILE A 26 19.24 9.01 -9.50
N LYS A 27 18.04 9.39 -9.03
CA LYS A 27 16.78 9.15 -9.76
C LYS A 27 16.81 9.79 -11.14
N ALA A 28 17.27 11.05 -11.25
CA ALA A 28 17.36 11.75 -12.53
C ALA A 28 18.34 11.07 -13.50
N GLN A 29 19.49 10.62 -12.99
CA GLN A 29 20.46 9.85 -13.78
C GLN A 29 19.89 8.50 -14.23
N LEU A 30 19.22 7.76 -13.34
CA LEU A 30 18.56 6.49 -13.66
C LEU A 30 17.51 6.67 -14.77
N LEU A 31 16.66 7.70 -14.64
CA LEU A 31 15.64 8.02 -15.64
C LEU A 31 16.24 8.38 -17.01
N SER A 32 17.45 8.97 -17.04
CA SER A 32 18.16 9.26 -18.29
C SER A 32 18.81 8.04 -18.95
N GLN A 33 19.09 6.99 -18.18
CA GLN A 33 19.73 5.75 -18.64
C GLN A 33 18.72 4.69 -19.07
N ILE A 34 17.46 4.80 -18.62
CA ILE A 34 16.37 3.92 -19.03
C ILE A 34 16.00 4.25 -20.49
N PRO A 35 16.06 3.27 -21.43
CA PRO A 35 15.65 3.49 -22.81
C PRO A 35 14.20 3.98 -22.89
N SER A 36 13.92 4.87 -23.84
CA SER A 36 12.58 5.45 -24.04
C SER A 36 11.46 4.42 -24.20
N GLU A 37 11.79 3.20 -24.64
CA GLU A 37 10.87 2.05 -24.75
C GLU A 37 10.41 1.48 -23.40
N VAL A 38 11.24 1.57 -22.37
CA VAL A 38 10.90 1.15 -20.99
C VAL A 38 10.17 2.28 -20.25
N SER A 39 10.50 3.53 -20.57
CA SER A 39 9.76 4.70 -20.08
C SER A 39 8.30 4.69 -20.56
N THR A 40 8.01 4.31 -21.80
CA THR A 40 6.63 4.16 -22.28
C THR A 40 5.93 2.91 -21.74
N ALA A 41 6.66 1.82 -21.49
CA ALA A 41 6.12 0.60 -20.85
C ALA A 41 5.75 0.80 -19.37
N SER A 42 6.49 1.64 -18.63
CA SER A 42 6.17 1.95 -17.23
C SER A 42 5.18 3.11 -17.07
N THR A 43 5.11 4.04 -18.04
CA THR A 43 4.14 5.15 -17.99
C THR A 43 2.76 4.74 -18.53
N THR A 44 2.66 3.62 -19.27
CA THR A 44 1.38 3.00 -19.63
C THR A 44 1.02 1.83 -18.72
N ALA A 45 0.96 2.06 -17.41
CA ALA A 45 0.16 1.28 -16.46
C ALA A 45 0.07 -0.25 -16.73
N SER A 46 1.18 -0.91 -17.05
CA SER A 46 1.21 -2.36 -17.16
C SER A 46 1.33 -2.90 -15.73
N LEU A 47 0.18 -3.07 -15.09
CA LEU A 47 0.06 -3.81 -13.84
C LEU A 47 0.95 -5.08 -13.90
N HIS A 48 1.62 -5.37 -12.79
CA HIS A 48 2.50 -6.53 -12.65
C HIS A 48 1.80 -7.80 -13.15
N PRO A 49 2.45 -8.71 -13.89
CA PRO A 49 1.80 -9.89 -14.50
C PRO A 49 1.14 -10.85 -13.50
N SER A 50 1.53 -10.82 -12.22
CA SER A 50 0.86 -11.56 -11.13
C SER A 50 -0.42 -10.90 -10.62
N LEU A 51 -0.62 -9.62 -10.93
CA LEU A 51 -1.93 -9.00 -10.81
C LEU A 51 -2.71 -9.43 -12.04
N SER A 52 -3.71 -10.28 -11.85
CA SER A 52 -4.71 -10.50 -12.89
C SER A 52 -5.17 -9.11 -13.32
N ARG A 53 -5.07 -8.80 -14.62
CA ARG A 53 -5.57 -7.54 -15.18
C ARG A 53 -7.10 -7.56 -15.02
N TYR A 54 -7.57 -7.26 -13.82
CA TYR A 54 -8.98 -7.15 -13.50
C TYR A 54 -9.43 -5.85 -14.15
N THR A 55 -9.94 -5.96 -15.37
CA THR A 55 -10.80 -4.94 -15.97
C THR A 55 -12.15 -5.02 -15.28
N TYR A 56 -12.18 -4.83 -13.97
CA TYR A 56 -13.43 -4.65 -13.24
C TYR A 56 -13.90 -3.23 -13.53
N THR A 57 -14.82 -3.12 -14.49
CA THR A 57 -15.64 -1.92 -14.61
C THR A 57 -16.77 -2.09 -13.60
N PRO A 58 -16.85 -1.25 -12.56
CA PRO A 58 -17.92 -1.37 -11.58
C PRO A 58 -19.25 -1.18 -12.29
N GLN A 59 -20.06 -2.24 -12.30
CA GLN A 59 -21.44 -2.16 -12.75
C GLN A 59 -22.30 -1.68 -11.59
N PHE A 60 -22.51 -0.38 -11.56
CA PHE A 60 -23.44 0.22 -10.63
C PHE A 60 -24.87 0.06 -11.11
N SER A 61 -25.81 -0.11 -10.18
CA SER A 61 -27.23 0.03 -10.51
C SER A 61 -27.50 1.43 -11.07
N GLU A 62 -28.60 1.58 -11.80
CA GLU A 62 -29.01 2.86 -12.37
C GLU A 62 -29.08 3.97 -11.30
N LEU A 63 -29.65 3.65 -10.13
CA LEU A 63 -29.76 4.56 -8.98
C LEU A 63 -28.40 5.05 -8.46
N ILE A 64 -27.40 4.16 -8.41
CA ILE A 64 -26.06 4.53 -7.95
C ILE A 64 -25.35 5.37 -9.03
N SER A 65 -25.58 5.05 -10.30
CA SER A 65 -24.99 5.78 -11.43
C SER A 65 -25.53 7.21 -11.54
N THR A 66 -26.82 7.42 -11.31
CA THR A 66 -27.44 8.76 -11.29
C THR A 66 -26.94 9.60 -10.13
N GLU A 67 -26.80 9.02 -8.94
CA GLU A 67 -26.22 9.70 -7.78
C GLU A 67 -24.75 10.10 -8.00
N HIS A 68 -23.93 9.23 -8.60
CA HIS A 68 -22.56 9.58 -8.97
C HIS A 68 -22.51 10.77 -9.93
N LYS A 69 -23.39 10.82 -10.94
CA LYS A 69 -23.49 11.97 -11.86
C LYS A 69 -23.92 13.25 -11.13
N ARG A 70 -24.86 13.17 -10.19
CA ARG A 70 -25.29 14.29 -9.34
C ARG A 70 -24.15 14.82 -8.47
N ILE A 71 -23.39 13.93 -7.83
CA ILE A 71 -22.22 14.29 -7.00
C ILE A 71 -21.14 14.93 -7.87
N ALA A 72 -20.83 14.34 -9.02
CA ALA A 72 -19.81 14.85 -9.94
C ALA A 72 -20.16 16.24 -10.51
N SER A 73 -21.45 16.55 -10.65
CA SER A 73 -21.93 17.86 -11.08
C SER A 73 -22.07 18.88 -9.94
N GLY A 74 -21.68 18.51 -8.70
CA GLY A 74 -21.73 19.39 -7.53
C GLY A 74 -23.14 19.80 -7.10
N GLN A 75 -24.17 19.10 -7.58
CA GLN A 75 -25.55 19.42 -7.23
C GLN A 75 -25.83 19.02 -5.77
N PRO A 76 -26.66 19.78 -5.03
CA PRO A 76 -27.08 19.38 -3.70
C PRO A 76 -27.87 18.07 -3.75
N ARG A 77 -28.01 17.38 -2.61
CA ARG A 77 -28.89 16.20 -2.53
C ARG A 77 -30.34 16.66 -2.70
N THR A 78 -30.94 16.32 -3.83
CA THR A 78 -32.36 16.53 -4.12
C THR A 78 -33.11 15.26 -3.76
N GLY A 79 -33.43 15.09 -2.47
CA GLY A 79 -34.16 13.93 -1.95
C GLY A 79 -33.57 13.35 -0.67
N GLY A 80 -34.39 12.55 0.01
CA GLY A 80 -34.11 11.94 1.29
C GLY A 80 -35.40 11.40 1.90
N ILE A 81 -35.33 10.89 3.13
CA ILE A 81 -36.53 10.66 3.93
C ILE A 81 -37.14 12.04 4.17
N ASP A 82 -38.31 12.28 3.58
CA ASP A 82 -39.08 13.48 3.82
C ASP A 82 -39.63 13.44 5.26
N PRO A 83 -39.10 14.27 6.19
CA PRO A 83 -39.59 14.28 7.56
C PRO A 83 -41.01 14.86 7.64
N GLU A 84 -41.43 15.70 6.68
CA GLU A 84 -42.76 16.31 6.65
C GLU A 84 -43.85 15.29 6.37
N ARG A 85 -43.53 14.20 5.65
CA ARG A 85 -44.43 13.07 5.42
C ARG A 85 -44.92 12.42 6.71
N TYR A 86 -44.16 12.53 7.80
CA TYR A 86 -44.49 11.98 9.12
C TYR A 86 -44.75 13.08 10.16
N SER A 87 -44.82 14.34 9.73
CA SER A 87 -45.14 15.48 10.58
C SER A 87 -46.63 15.49 10.91
N THR A 88 -47.00 16.29 11.91
CA THR A 88 -48.40 16.45 12.33
C THR A 88 -49.22 17.01 11.17
N LEU A 89 -50.22 16.25 10.73
CA LEU A 89 -51.12 16.68 9.66
C LEU A 89 -52.10 17.72 10.21
N GLU A 90 -52.12 18.89 9.59
CA GLU A 90 -53.09 19.95 9.88
C GLU A 90 -54.30 19.87 8.93
N ALA A 91 -55.39 20.56 9.31
CA ALA A 91 -56.54 20.71 8.44
C ALA A 91 -56.13 21.44 7.15
N PRO A 92 -56.52 20.95 5.96
CA PRO A 92 -56.13 21.58 4.70
C PRO A 92 -56.70 23.00 4.57
N VAL A 93 -55.85 23.93 4.14
CA VAL A 93 -56.22 25.32 3.83
C VAL A 93 -55.81 25.61 2.38
N PRO A 94 -56.75 25.89 1.45
CA PRO A 94 -58.20 25.98 1.62
C PRO A 94 -58.87 24.60 1.83
N PRO A 95 -60.02 24.54 2.53
CA PRO A 95 -60.72 23.30 2.85
C PRO A 95 -61.55 22.78 1.66
N THR A 96 -60.89 22.42 0.55
CA THR A 96 -61.56 21.78 -0.59
C THR A 96 -61.76 20.28 -0.35
N GLU A 97 -62.75 19.69 -1.03
CA GLU A 97 -63.04 18.25 -0.88
C GLU A 97 -61.84 17.39 -1.31
N GLU A 98 -61.13 17.77 -2.38
CA GLU A 98 -59.94 17.05 -2.82
C GLU A 98 -58.80 17.15 -1.80
N ALA A 99 -58.60 18.33 -1.19
CA ALA A 99 -57.57 18.52 -0.17
C ALA A 99 -57.87 17.69 1.08
N TRP A 100 -59.13 17.63 1.53
CA TRP A 100 -59.55 16.77 2.65
C TRP A 100 -59.35 15.28 2.35
N LYS A 101 -59.67 14.81 1.13
CA LYS A 101 -59.43 13.42 0.72
C LYS A 101 -57.93 13.08 0.77
N SER A 102 -57.08 13.98 0.28
CA SER A 102 -55.62 13.81 0.31
C SER A 102 -55.09 13.77 1.75
N THR A 103 -55.46 14.73 2.59
CA THR A 103 -55.05 14.77 4.00
C THR A 103 -55.53 13.53 4.77
N LEU A 104 -56.75 13.05 4.51
CA LEU A 104 -57.26 11.84 5.15
C LEU A 104 -56.47 10.59 4.73
N GLN A 105 -56.13 10.45 3.45
CA GLN A 105 -55.28 9.34 2.98
C GLN A 105 -53.90 9.36 3.66
N GLN A 106 -53.29 10.55 3.78
CA GLN A 106 -52.03 10.73 4.50
C GLN A 106 -52.19 10.39 6.00
N ALA A 107 -53.31 10.76 6.62
CA ALA A 107 -53.59 10.44 8.02
C ALA A 107 -53.68 8.93 8.24
N TYR A 108 -54.39 8.18 7.38
CA TYR A 108 -54.42 6.73 7.45
C TYR A 108 -53.04 6.10 7.26
N ALA A 109 -52.24 6.61 6.32
CA ALA A 109 -50.86 6.14 6.14
C ALA A 109 -49.99 6.40 7.38
N SER A 110 -50.10 7.58 8.00
CA SER A 110 -49.36 7.91 9.22
C SER A 110 -49.80 7.04 10.41
N TYR A 111 -51.11 6.81 10.58
CA TYR A 111 -51.65 5.97 11.64
C TYR A 111 -51.20 4.51 11.51
N THR A 112 -51.29 3.94 10.31
CA THR A 112 -50.83 2.56 10.06
C THR A 112 -49.34 2.42 10.31
N HIS A 113 -48.52 3.39 9.87
CA HIS A 113 -47.09 3.42 10.17
C HIS A 113 -46.79 3.48 11.68
N LEU A 114 -47.48 4.35 12.44
CA LEU A 114 -47.31 4.45 13.89
C LEU A 114 -47.75 3.17 14.62
N SER A 115 -48.82 2.53 14.15
CA SER A 115 -49.26 1.23 14.67
C SER A 115 -48.18 0.15 14.49
N ILE A 116 -47.62 0.04 13.28
CA ILE A 116 -46.51 -0.89 12.98
C ILE A 116 -45.25 -0.52 13.79
N ARG A 117 -44.97 0.78 13.96
CA ARG A 117 -43.84 1.24 14.77
C ARG A 117 -44.00 0.81 16.22
N ASN A 118 -45.19 0.92 16.80
CA ASN A 118 -45.44 0.45 18.16
C ASN A 118 -45.24 -1.06 18.29
N THR A 119 -45.69 -1.85 17.33
CA THR A 119 -45.42 -3.30 17.34
C THR A 119 -43.93 -3.60 17.22
N ASN A 120 -43.21 -2.87 16.36
CA ASN A 120 -41.75 -3.04 16.22
C ASN A 120 -40.99 -2.61 17.47
N LEU A 121 -41.42 -1.55 18.14
CA LEU A 121 -40.84 -1.10 19.41
C LEU A 121 -41.08 -2.12 20.52
N ALA A 122 -42.27 -2.71 20.59
CA ALA A 122 -42.55 -3.78 21.56
C ALA A 122 -41.63 -5.00 21.32
N LEU A 123 -41.44 -5.41 20.06
CA LEU A 123 -40.49 -6.49 19.70
C LEU A 123 -39.03 -6.10 20.03
N LEU A 124 -38.66 -4.83 19.84
CA LEU A 124 -37.33 -4.33 20.16
C LEU A 124 -37.11 -4.28 21.68
N GLU A 125 -38.11 -3.89 22.46
CA GLU A 125 -38.06 -3.93 23.92
C GLU A 125 -37.92 -5.37 24.44
N GLU A 126 -38.62 -6.32 23.84
CA GLU A 126 -38.60 -7.73 24.25
C GLU A 126 -37.31 -8.45 23.84
N HIS A 127 -36.82 -8.23 22.62
CA HIS A 127 -35.73 -9.02 22.02
C HIS A 127 -34.47 -8.23 21.70
N GLY A 128 -34.53 -6.90 21.68
CA GLY A 128 -33.45 -6.04 21.21
C GLY A 128 -32.16 -6.21 22.03
N ARG A 129 -32.28 -6.32 23.36
CA ARG A 129 -31.11 -6.57 24.23
C ARG A 129 -30.42 -7.89 23.88
N ASN A 130 -31.18 -8.97 23.71
CA ASN A 130 -30.63 -10.29 23.42
C ASN A 130 -30.02 -10.34 22.01
N ALA A 131 -30.70 -9.76 21.02
CA ALA A 131 -30.18 -9.65 19.66
C ALA A 131 -28.87 -8.86 19.62
N TRP A 132 -28.80 -7.75 20.36
CA TRP A 132 -27.58 -6.94 20.46
C TRP A 132 -26.43 -7.72 21.09
N LEU A 133 -26.67 -8.45 22.18
CA LEU A 133 -25.64 -9.25 22.84
C LEU A 133 -25.10 -10.37 21.93
N ILE A 134 -25.97 -11.05 21.19
CA ILE A 134 -25.57 -12.11 20.25
C ILE A 134 -24.73 -11.51 19.12
N ALA A 135 -25.16 -10.39 18.55
CA ALA A 135 -24.40 -9.70 17.51
C ALA A 135 -23.03 -9.26 18.02
N ASN A 136 -22.97 -8.68 19.22
CA ASN A 136 -21.70 -8.27 19.82
C ASN A 136 -20.77 -9.47 20.08
N ALA A 137 -21.30 -10.58 20.60
CA ALA A 137 -20.52 -11.81 20.77
C ALA A 137 -19.99 -12.35 19.43
N GLY A 138 -20.76 -12.25 18.35
CA GLY A 138 -20.30 -12.57 17.00
C GLY A 138 -19.12 -11.70 16.55
N LEU A 139 -19.23 -10.38 16.78
CA LEU A 139 -18.15 -9.44 16.46
C LEU A 139 -16.88 -9.69 17.28
N GLU A 140 -17.01 -10.07 18.55
CA GLU A 140 -15.86 -10.42 19.40
C GLU A 140 -15.14 -11.67 18.88
N VAL A 141 -15.88 -12.67 18.37
CA VAL A 141 -15.30 -13.87 17.75
C VAL A 141 -14.55 -13.50 16.46
N GLU A 142 -15.15 -12.69 15.60
CA GLU A 142 -14.51 -12.22 14.36
C GLU A 142 -13.23 -11.43 14.66
N LEU A 143 -13.28 -10.52 15.63
CA LEU A 143 -12.12 -9.76 16.08
C LEU A 143 -11.01 -10.70 16.57
N GLY A 144 -11.34 -11.69 17.40
CA GLY A 144 -10.37 -12.66 17.90
C GLY A 144 -9.77 -13.58 16.82
N VAL A 145 -10.46 -13.80 15.70
CA VAL A 145 -9.87 -14.46 14.52
C VAL A 145 -8.87 -13.54 13.84
N LEU A 146 -9.26 -12.29 13.55
CA LEU A 146 -8.40 -11.31 12.88
C LEU A 146 -7.13 -11.00 13.68
N GLU A 147 -7.24 -10.89 15.01
CA GLU A 147 -6.08 -10.67 15.89
C GLU A 147 -5.10 -11.85 15.83
N ARG A 148 -5.59 -13.09 15.80
CA ARG A 148 -4.74 -14.28 15.66
C ARG A 148 -4.07 -14.34 14.30
N GLU A 149 -4.79 -14.03 13.23
CA GLU A 149 -4.23 -13.96 11.88
C GLU A 149 -3.14 -12.88 11.78
N LEU A 150 -3.37 -11.71 12.40
CA LEU A 150 -2.40 -10.62 12.45
C LEU A 150 -1.13 -11.04 13.20
N VAL A 151 -1.26 -11.69 14.36
CA VAL A 151 -0.11 -12.20 15.12
C VAL A 151 0.65 -13.24 14.31
N ALA A 152 -0.04 -14.16 13.64
CA ALA A 152 0.58 -15.18 12.80
C ALA A 152 1.32 -14.56 11.60
N ALA A 153 0.72 -13.59 10.91
CA ALA A 153 1.33 -12.88 9.79
C ALA A 153 2.57 -12.08 10.23
N GLN A 154 2.51 -11.42 11.38
CA GLN A 154 3.66 -10.72 11.95
C GLN A 154 4.79 -11.69 12.32
N ALA A 155 4.46 -12.85 12.91
CA ALA A 155 5.46 -13.86 13.22
C ALA A 155 6.13 -14.41 11.95
N ALA A 156 5.36 -14.68 10.90
CA ALA A 156 5.89 -15.12 9.61
C ALA A 156 6.80 -14.05 8.98
N ALA A 157 6.38 -12.79 8.98
CA ALA A 157 7.19 -11.68 8.47
C ALA A 157 8.51 -11.52 9.25
N ARG A 158 8.46 -11.64 10.58
CA ARG A 158 9.67 -11.59 11.43
C ARG A 158 10.60 -12.78 11.17
N ALA A 159 10.08 -13.98 10.95
CA ALA A 159 10.89 -15.14 10.63
C ALA A 159 11.64 -14.95 9.30
N VAL A 160 10.97 -14.43 8.27
CA VAL A 160 11.61 -14.08 6.99
C VAL A 160 12.67 -13.00 7.18
N GLU A 161 12.40 -11.97 7.98
CA GLU A 161 13.39 -10.93 8.25
C GLU A 161 14.61 -11.50 9.00
N GLN A 162 14.41 -12.38 9.97
CA GLN A 162 15.50 -13.04 10.69
C GLN A 162 16.37 -13.90 9.76
N GLU A 163 15.75 -14.69 8.89
CA GLU A 163 16.48 -15.47 7.87
C GLU A 163 17.26 -14.54 6.93
N ARG A 164 16.62 -13.46 6.47
CA ARG A 164 17.25 -12.45 5.61
C ARG A 164 18.45 -11.79 6.30
N LEU A 165 18.34 -11.47 7.58
CA LEU A 165 19.43 -10.89 8.37
C LEU A 165 20.59 -11.88 8.55
N ALA A 166 20.30 -13.15 8.84
CA ALA A 166 21.34 -14.17 8.97
C ALA A 166 22.15 -14.34 7.67
N THR A 167 21.48 -14.45 6.52
CA THR A 167 22.16 -14.53 5.21
C THR A 167 23.00 -13.29 4.91
N ARG A 168 22.50 -12.11 5.32
CA ARG A 168 23.24 -10.86 5.14
C ARG A 168 24.50 -10.81 5.98
N GLU A 169 24.41 -11.17 7.25
CA GLU A 169 25.58 -11.19 8.15
C GLU A 169 26.66 -12.16 7.64
N GLU A 170 26.26 -13.31 7.11
CA GLU A 170 27.18 -14.26 6.45
C GLU A 170 27.89 -13.62 5.25
N VAL A 171 27.13 -13.04 4.32
CA VAL A 171 27.66 -12.37 3.13
C VAL A 171 28.54 -11.16 3.49
N ALA A 172 28.17 -10.39 4.50
CA ALA A 172 28.98 -9.26 4.98
C ALA A 172 30.36 -9.71 5.48
N GLY A 173 30.41 -10.81 6.23
CA GLY A 173 31.68 -11.40 6.67
C GLY A 173 32.56 -11.84 5.50
N GLU A 174 31.97 -12.42 4.46
CA GLU A 174 32.70 -12.78 3.24
C GLU A 174 33.24 -11.55 2.51
N PHE A 175 32.43 -10.49 2.37
CA PHE A 175 32.86 -9.23 1.76
C PHE A 175 34.05 -8.61 2.50
N GLU A 176 34.03 -8.59 3.82
CA GLU A 176 35.14 -8.04 4.61
C GLU A 176 36.45 -8.81 4.36
N VAL A 177 36.39 -10.15 4.34
CA VAL A 177 37.58 -10.99 4.07
C VAL A 177 38.08 -10.77 2.64
N LEU A 178 37.19 -10.71 1.66
CA LEU A 178 37.55 -10.46 0.27
C LEU A 178 38.16 -9.07 0.08
N GLU A 179 37.60 -8.04 0.73
CA GLU A 179 38.12 -6.69 0.66
C GLU A 179 39.51 -6.60 1.30
N GLN A 180 39.71 -7.18 2.49
CA GLN A 180 41.01 -7.21 3.14
C GLN A 180 42.05 -7.96 2.29
N GLY A 181 41.68 -9.13 1.77
CA GLY A 181 42.54 -9.92 0.89
C GLY A 181 42.91 -9.18 -0.39
N TRP A 182 41.96 -8.47 -1.00
CA TRP A 182 42.19 -7.63 -2.16
C TRP A 182 43.14 -6.46 -1.84
N ARG A 183 42.88 -5.71 -0.76
CA ARG A 183 43.75 -4.60 -0.32
C ARG A 183 45.18 -5.06 -0.06
N GLN A 184 45.35 -6.21 0.61
CA GLN A 184 46.68 -6.80 0.84
C GLN A 184 47.32 -7.27 -0.45
N GLY A 185 46.57 -7.91 -1.36
CA GLY A 185 47.08 -8.35 -2.65
C GLY A 185 47.57 -7.19 -3.53
N VAL A 186 46.79 -6.12 -3.62
CA VAL A 186 47.17 -4.89 -4.34
C VAL A 186 48.36 -4.21 -3.66
N GLY A 187 48.36 -4.13 -2.32
CA GLY A 187 49.48 -3.59 -1.56
C GLY A 187 50.79 -4.32 -1.83
N ARG A 188 50.77 -5.65 -1.79
CA ARG A 188 51.94 -6.49 -2.10
C ARG A 188 52.39 -6.33 -3.56
N ALA A 189 51.47 -6.26 -4.51
CA ALA A 189 51.83 -6.02 -5.91
C ALA A 189 52.55 -4.67 -6.08
N LEU A 190 52.04 -3.62 -5.43
CA LEU A 190 52.66 -2.30 -5.44
C LEU A 190 54.04 -2.30 -4.77
N GLU A 191 54.18 -2.96 -3.62
CA GLU A 191 55.47 -3.14 -2.93
C GLU A 191 56.49 -3.84 -3.83
N THR A 192 56.08 -4.87 -4.58
CA THR A 192 56.98 -5.58 -5.51
C THR A 192 57.40 -4.71 -6.70
N GLU A 193 56.50 -3.89 -7.24
CA GLU A 193 56.84 -2.96 -8.32
C GLU A 193 57.80 -1.86 -7.83
N ILE A 194 57.58 -1.32 -6.63
CA ILE A 194 58.48 -0.33 -6.01
C ILE A 194 59.87 -0.93 -5.77
N ALA A 195 59.94 -2.14 -5.20
CA ALA A 195 61.21 -2.83 -4.97
C ALA A 195 61.93 -3.12 -6.29
N GLY A 196 61.19 -3.49 -7.34
CA GLY A 196 61.72 -3.69 -8.69
C GLY A 196 62.31 -2.40 -9.28
N GLU A 197 61.61 -1.27 -9.16
CA GLU A 197 62.10 0.04 -9.61
C GLU A 197 63.33 0.51 -8.81
N GLU A 198 63.35 0.30 -7.50
CA GLU A 198 64.51 0.65 -6.66
C GLU A 198 65.76 -0.14 -7.08
N ILE A 199 65.62 -1.45 -7.32
CA ILE A 199 66.72 -2.28 -7.84
C ILE A 199 67.17 -1.79 -9.22
N ARG A 200 66.24 -1.44 -10.13
CA ARG A 200 66.59 -0.88 -11.45
C ARG A 200 67.40 0.42 -11.31
N ARG A 201 67.00 1.30 -10.39
CA ARG A 201 67.70 2.55 -10.09
C ARG A 201 69.12 2.28 -9.57
N GLN A 202 69.28 1.36 -8.63
CA GLN A 202 70.59 0.98 -8.09
C GLN A 202 71.51 0.41 -9.18
N ILE A 203 70.98 -0.42 -10.09
CA ILE A 203 71.76 -0.94 -11.25
C ILE A 203 72.23 0.20 -12.15
N LEU A 204 71.38 1.21 -12.41
CA LEU A 204 71.76 2.37 -13.22
C LEU A 204 72.84 3.23 -12.54
N GLU A 205 72.75 3.40 -11.22
CA GLU A 205 73.77 4.14 -10.44
C GLU A 205 75.12 3.41 -10.43
N VAL A 206 75.14 2.08 -10.25
CA VAL A 206 76.37 1.27 -10.35
C VAL A 206 76.97 1.34 -11.75
N LYS A 207 76.15 1.26 -12.81
CA LYS A 207 76.63 1.41 -14.20
C LYS A 207 77.20 2.80 -14.48
N ARG A 208 76.75 3.83 -13.76
CA ARG A 208 77.26 5.21 -13.87
C ARG A 208 78.54 5.42 -13.05
N GLY A 209 78.69 4.74 -11.91
CA GLY A 209 79.90 4.78 -11.06
C GLY A 209 81.05 3.87 -11.53
N GLY A 210 80.76 2.79 -12.26
CA GLY A 210 81.75 1.85 -12.80
C GLY A 210 82.46 2.30 -14.09
N ARG A 211 82.43 3.60 -14.41
CA ARG A 211 83.13 4.20 -15.53
C ARG A 211 84.08 5.28 -14.99
N GLY A 212 85.13 4.83 -14.31
CA GLY A 212 86.27 5.58 -13.81
C GLY A 212 87.49 4.67 -13.84
#